data_AF-A0A4P8SLK4-F1
#
_entry.id   AF-A0A4P8SLK4-F1
#
_cell.length_a   1.000
_cell.length_b   1.000
_cell.length_c   1.000
_cell.angle_alpha   90.00
_cell.angle_beta   90.00
_cell.angle_gamma   90.00
#
_symmetry.space_group_name_H-M   'P 1'
#
loop_
_entity.id
_entity.type
_entity.pdbx_description
1 polymer ?
#
loop_
_entity_poly.entity_id
_entity_poly.type
_entity_poly.pdbx_seq_one_letter_code
_entity_poly.pdbx_strand_id
1 'polypeptide(L)'
;MSTPRFAEGFPENVGIRIDFYYCLLVALGLSKKQGRVASSRQKNAFILKWLKNARRADRFSQYASSEIEWLRQEILRRQQDNDPEPMLRLIYQSARQWHYACA
;
A
#
# COMPACT_ATOMS: atom_id res chain seq x y z
N MET A 1 11.52 7.21 14.78
CA MET A 1 11.35 6.44 13.53
C MET A 1 10.54 5.20 13.89
N SER A 2 9.26 5.13 13.53
CA SER A 2 8.45 3.95 13.82
C SER A 2 8.93 2.79 12.93
N THR A 3 9.20 1.65 13.55
CA THR A 3 9.56 0.40 12.89
C THR A 3 8.55 0.07 11.78
N PRO A 4 9.00 -0.34 10.58
CA PRO A 4 8.09 -0.80 9.55
C PRO A 4 7.34 -2.03 10.06
N ARG A 5 6.00 -2.00 10.06
CA ARG A 5 5.15 -3.09 10.59
C ARG A 5 5.38 -4.44 9.90
N PHE A 6 6.07 -4.46 8.76
CA PHE A 6 6.54 -5.69 8.09
C PHE A 6 7.45 -6.53 8.97
N ALA A 7 8.20 -5.91 9.90
CA ALA A 7 9.06 -6.60 10.87
C ALA A 7 8.29 -7.26 12.03
N GLU A 8 7.01 -6.94 12.23
CA GLU A 8 6.19 -7.48 13.33
C GLU A 8 5.21 -8.59 12.89
N GLY A 9 5.29 -9.07 11.64
CA GLY A 9 4.37 -10.09 11.12
C GLY A 9 5.09 -11.27 10.48
N PHE A 10 4.64 -12.48 10.80
CA PHE A 10 5.18 -13.77 10.36
C PHE A 10 5.72 -13.78 8.91
N PRO A 11 6.93 -14.33 8.67
CA PRO A 11 7.62 -14.31 7.38
C PRO A 11 6.85 -14.99 6.24
N GLU A 12 5.96 -15.94 6.58
CA GLU A 12 5.15 -16.71 5.62
C GLU A 12 4.21 -15.85 4.75
N ASN A 13 3.93 -14.61 5.15
CA ASN A 13 3.00 -13.73 4.45
C ASN A 13 3.67 -12.48 3.85
N VAL A 14 5.01 -12.46 3.78
CA VAL A 14 5.74 -11.30 3.21
C VAL A 14 5.51 -11.19 1.71
N GLY A 15 5.47 -12.31 0.97
CA GLY A 15 5.19 -12.32 -0.48
C GLY A 15 3.83 -11.70 -0.84
N ILE A 16 2.76 -12.14 -0.17
CA ILE A 16 1.40 -11.62 -0.39
C ILE A 16 1.32 -10.10 -0.11
N ARG A 17 2.05 -9.62 0.91
CA ARG A 17 2.14 -8.19 1.23
C ARG A 17 2.87 -7.41 0.13
N ILE A 18 3.97 -7.95 -0.39
CA ILE A 18 4.71 -7.34 -1.53
C ILE A 18 3.80 -7.23 -2.76
N ASP A 19 3.06 -8.30 -3.09
CA ASP A 19 2.14 -8.34 -4.22
C ASP A 19 1.01 -7.31 -4.07
N PHE A 20 0.49 -7.15 -2.85
CA PHE A 20 -0.50 -6.12 -2.52
C PHE A 20 0.03 -4.71 -2.82
N TYR A 21 1.21 -4.37 -2.29
CA TYR A 21 1.81 -3.05 -2.51
C TYR A 21 2.17 -2.81 -3.97
N TYR A 22 2.66 -3.84 -4.66
CA TYR A 22 2.95 -3.78 -6.09
C TYR A 22 1.67 -3.51 -6.90
N CYS A 23 0.59 -4.26 -6.63
CA CYS A 23 -0.71 -4.07 -7.29
C CYS A 23 -1.25 -2.65 -7.09
N LEU A 24 -1.14 -2.10 -5.88
CA LEU A 24 -1.56 -0.73 -5.58
C LEU A 24 -0.74 0.31 -6.36
N LEU A 25 0.58 0.15 -6.42
CA LEU A 25 1.48 1.03 -7.18
C LEU A 25 1.17 0.97 -8.68
N VAL A 26 0.95 -0.22 -9.23
CA VAL A 26 0.56 -0.42 -10.63
C VAL A 26 -0.80 0.25 -10.90
N ALA A 27 -1.80 0.04 -10.05
CA ALA A 27 -3.11 0.67 -10.20
C ALA A 27 -3.02 2.21 -10.18
N LEU A 28 -2.20 2.76 -9.28
CA LEU A 28 -1.94 4.20 -9.22
C LEU A 28 -1.24 4.70 -10.49
N GLY A 29 -0.23 3.98 -10.97
CA GLY A 29 0.51 4.31 -12.20
C GLY A 29 -0.37 4.28 -13.45
N LEU A 30 -1.27 3.28 -13.57
CA LEU A 30 -2.25 3.20 -14.65
C LEU A 30 -3.24 4.36 -14.61
N SER A 31 -3.74 4.69 -13.43
CA SER A 31 -4.69 5.78 -13.25
C SER A 31 -4.07 7.14 -13.59
N LYS A 32 -2.78 7.34 -13.25
CA LYS A 32 -1.99 8.52 -13.67
C LYS A 32 -1.83 8.60 -15.18
N LYS A 33 -1.44 7.51 -15.84
CA LYS A 33 -1.28 7.47 -17.32
C LYS A 33 -2.58 7.80 -18.05
N GLN A 34 -3.72 7.45 -17.46
CA GLN A 34 -5.04 7.77 -18.01
C GLN A 34 -5.51 9.20 -17.67
N GLY A 35 -4.67 10.02 -17.01
CA GLY A 35 -5.03 11.39 -16.63
C GLY A 35 -6.09 11.49 -15.51
N ARG A 36 -6.45 10.36 -14.87
CA ARG A 36 -7.48 10.32 -13.83
C ARG A 36 -7.01 10.86 -12.48
N VAL A 37 -5.68 10.94 -12.29
CA VAL A 37 -5.04 11.37 -11.05
C VAL A 37 -3.82 12.21 -11.38
N ALA A 38 -3.85 13.48 -10.98
CA ALA A 38 -2.76 14.43 -11.16
C ALA A 38 -2.31 15.05 -9.83
N SER A 39 -3.26 15.39 -8.94
CA SER A 39 -2.95 16.01 -7.64
C SER A 39 -2.79 15.00 -6.50
N SER A 40 -2.05 15.39 -5.45
CA SER A 40 -1.91 14.59 -4.21
C SER A 40 -3.26 14.20 -3.63
N ARG A 41 -4.23 15.12 -3.65
CA ARG A 41 -5.60 14.90 -3.18
C ARG A 41 -6.33 13.84 -3.99
N GLN A 42 -6.20 13.87 -5.32
CA GLN A 42 -6.78 12.85 -6.20
C GLN A 42 -6.11 11.49 -5.97
N LYS A 43 -4.79 11.45 -5.75
CA LYS A 43 -4.07 10.21 -5.41
C LYS A 43 -4.58 9.62 -4.11
N ASN A 44 -4.74 10.44 -3.08
CA ASN A 44 -5.30 10.03 -1.79
C ASN A 44 -6.72 9.47 -1.94
N ALA A 45 -7.60 10.17 -2.66
CA ALA A 45 -8.96 9.69 -2.91
C ALA A 45 -8.98 8.37 -3.71
N PHE A 46 -8.12 8.24 -4.72
CA PHE A 46 -7.98 7.03 -5.51
C PHE A 46 -7.52 5.85 -4.65
N ILE A 47 -6.48 6.03 -3.85
CA ILE A 47 -5.92 4.97 -2.99
C ILE A 47 -6.95 4.56 -1.93
N LEU A 48 -7.61 5.50 -1.26
CA LEU A 48 -8.66 5.19 -0.28
C LEU A 48 -9.82 4.40 -0.90
N LYS A 49 -10.23 4.77 -2.12
CA LYS A 49 -11.26 4.03 -2.89
C LYS A 49 -10.77 2.64 -3.28
N TRP A 50 -9.52 2.53 -3.75
CA TRP A 50 -8.90 1.27 -4.12
C TRP A 50 -8.80 0.32 -2.91
N LEU A 51 -8.36 0.81 -1.75
CA LEU A 51 -8.29 0.06 -0.50
C LEU A 51 -9.66 -0.43 -0.03
N LYS A 52 -10.70 0.41 -0.15
CA LYS A 52 -12.08 0.01 0.15
C LYS A 52 -12.55 -1.13 -0.75
N ASN A 53 -12.17 -1.12 -2.03
CA ASN A 53 -12.51 -2.18 -2.98
C ASN A 53 -11.66 -3.44 -2.76
N ALA A 54 -10.37 -3.30 -2.47
CA ALA A 54 -9.46 -4.40 -2.18
C ALA A 54 -9.90 -5.19 -0.94
N ARG A 55 -10.40 -4.50 0.10
CA ARG A 55 -11.00 -5.17 1.28
C ARG A 55 -12.23 -6.02 0.94
N ARG A 56 -12.99 -5.62 -0.09
CA ARG A 56 -14.15 -6.39 -0.57
C ARG A 56 -13.77 -7.52 -1.53
N ALA A 57 -12.55 -7.49 -2.08
CA ALA A 57 -12.04 -8.53 -2.94
C ALA A 57 -11.45 -9.64 -2.07
N ASP A 58 -12.05 -10.82 -2.12
CA ASP A 58 -11.72 -11.94 -1.24
C ASP A 58 -10.25 -12.41 -1.38
N ARG A 59 -9.63 -12.12 -2.54
CA ARG A 59 -8.24 -12.48 -2.87
C ARG A 59 -7.18 -11.90 -1.92
N PHE A 60 -7.47 -10.80 -1.21
CA PHE A 60 -6.53 -10.17 -0.28
C PHE A 60 -7.04 -10.15 1.17
N SER A 61 -8.30 -10.54 1.41
CA SER A 61 -8.99 -10.29 2.68
C SER A 61 -8.38 -11.07 3.85
N GLN A 62 -7.94 -12.31 3.61
CA GLN A 62 -7.41 -13.18 4.66
C GLN A 62 -6.07 -12.70 5.24
N TYR A 63 -5.20 -12.10 4.43
CA TYR A 63 -3.81 -11.85 4.80
C TYR A 63 -3.42 -10.36 4.79
N ALA A 64 -4.12 -9.53 4.01
CA ALA A 64 -3.82 -8.11 3.88
C ALA A 64 -4.83 -7.20 4.58
N SER A 65 -5.88 -7.73 5.24
CA SER A 65 -6.90 -6.89 5.89
C SER A 65 -6.31 -5.92 6.92
N SER A 66 -5.38 -6.40 7.76
CA SER A 66 -4.69 -5.56 8.75
C SER A 66 -3.81 -4.49 8.11
N GLU A 67 -3.18 -4.82 6.97
CA GLU A 67 -2.36 -3.88 6.19
C GLU A 67 -3.22 -2.82 5.48
N ILE A 68 -4.36 -3.23 4.91
CA ILE A 68 -5.32 -2.35 4.25
C ILE A 68 -5.86 -1.32 5.25
N GLU A 69 -6.26 -1.76 6.44
CA GLU A 69 -6.78 -0.85 7.46
C GLU A 69 -5.67 0.07 7.99
N TRP A 70 -4.49 -0.47 8.28
CA TRP A 70 -3.35 0.34 8.73
C TRP A 70 -2.96 1.41 7.70
N LEU A 71 -2.81 1.04 6.44
CA LEU A 71 -2.43 1.96 5.38
C LEU A 71 -3.49 3.04 5.18
N ARG A 72 -4.78 2.68 5.30
CA ARG A 72 -5.88 3.64 5.28
C ARG A 72 -5.75 4.65 6.41
N GLN A 73 -5.54 4.20 7.64
CA GLN A 73 -5.37 5.08 8.80
C GLN A 73 -4.13 5.97 8.65
N GLU A 74 -3.02 5.43 8.17
CA GLU A 74 -1.78 6.18 7.98
C GLU A 74 -1.92 7.28 6.90
N ILE A 75 -2.63 7.00 5.80
CA ILE A 75 -2.94 8.01 4.77
C ILE A 75 -3.86 9.10 5.34
N LEU A 76 -4.87 8.73 6.14
CA LEU A 76 -5.74 9.71 6.79
C LEU A 76 -4.98 10.56 7.81
N ARG A 77 -4.05 9.95 8.56
CA ARG A 77 -3.22 10.63 9.57
C ARG A 77 -2.26 11.66 8.97
N ARG A 78 -1.70 11.38 7.78
CA ARG A 78 -0.71 12.26 7.12
C ARG A 78 -1.28 13.50 6.42
N GLN A 79 -2.58 13.73 6.49
CA GLN A 79 -3.32 14.84 5.83
C GLN A 79 -3.35 14.77 4.29
N GLN A 80 -4.41 15.35 3.73
CA GLN A 80 -4.91 15.13 2.36
C GLN A 80 -4.02 15.69 1.23
N ASP A 81 -3.07 16.58 1.54
CA ASP A 81 -2.15 17.18 0.55
C ASP A 81 -0.78 16.51 0.48
N ASN A 82 -0.46 15.62 1.43
CA ASN A 82 0.75 14.82 1.33
C ASN A 82 0.57 13.75 0.25
N ASP A 83 1.53 13.70 -0.67
CA ASP A 83 1.57 12.67 -1.70
C ASP A 83 1.82 11.31 -1.03
N PRO A 84 0.90 10.34 -1.14
CA PRO A 84 1.06 9.01 -0.53
C PRO A 84 2.05 8.14 -1.30
N GLU A 85 2.36 8.49 -2.55
CA GLU A 85 3.16 7.64 -3.44
C GLU A 85 4.59 7.40 -2.97
N PRO A 86 5.36 8.40 -2.47
CA PRO A 86 6.69 8.16 -1.92
C PRO A 86 6.68 7.18 -0.74
N MET A 87 5.66 7.27 0.13
CA MET A 87 5.50 6.34 1.25
C MET A 87 5.20 4.92 0.76
N LEU A 88 4.27 4.77 -0.20
CA LEU A 88 3.97 3.46 -0.79
C LEU A 88 5.19 2.81 -1.44
N ARG A 89 6.01 3.59 -2.15
CA ARG A 89 7.26 3.10 -2.74
C ARG A 89 8.26 2.67 -1.67
N LEU A 90 8.43 3.46 -0.61
CA LEU A 90 9.33 3.14 0.49
C LEU A 90 8.92 1.81 1.14
N ILE A 91 7.63 1.66 1.44
CA ILE A 91 7.06 0.43 2.01
C ILE A 91 7.35 -0.78 1.10
N TYR A 92 7.04 -0.68 -0.19
CA TYR A 92 7.30 -1.75 -1.15
C TYR A 92 8.79 -2.12 -1.23
N GLN A 93 9.67 -1.11 -1.30
CA GLN A 93 11.12 -1.31 -1.37
C GLN A 93 11.66 -1.98 -0.11
N SER A 94 11.23 -1.51 1.07
CA SER A 94 11.60 -2.14 2.33
C SER A 94 11.09 -3.58 2.38
N ALA A 95 9.81 -3.84 2.16
CA ALA A 95 9.25 -5.20 2.18
C ALA A 95 10.01 -6.15 1.24
N ARG A 96 10.34 -5.68 0.04
CA ARG A 96 11.11 -6.43 -0.94
C ARG A 96 12.55 -6.70 -0.50
N GLN A 97 13.22 -5.70 0.08
CA GLN A 97 14.59 -5.86 0.60
C GLN A 97 14.64 -6.85 1.76
N TRP A 98 13.68 -6.79 2.68
CA TRP A 98 13.56 -7.73 3.79
C TRP A 98 13.31 -9.17 3.31
N HIS A 99 12.48 -9.36 2.29
CA HIS A 99 12.27 -10.68 1.68
C HIS A 99 13.57 -11.28 1.13
N TYR A 100 14.38 -10.50 0.42
CA TYR A 100 15.67 -10.98 -0.11
C TYR A 100 16.76 -11.15 0.96
N ALA A 101 16.64 -10.51 2.12
CA ALA A 101 17.60 -10.65 3.21
C ALA A 101 17.30 -11.85 4.13
N CYS A 102 16.05 -12.35 4.11
CA CYS A 102 15.59 -13.46 4.95
C CYS A 102 15.27 -14.75 4.16
N ALA A 103 15.35 -14.73 2.83
CA ALA A 103 15.23 -15.89 1.94
C ALA A 103 16.62 -16.38 1.53
#